data_AF-A0A9X2XVE1-F1
#
_entry.id   AF-A0A9X2XVE1-F1
#
_cell.length_a   1.000
_cell.length_b   1.000
_cell.length_c   1.000
_cell.angle_alpha   90.00
_cell.angle_beta   90.00
_cell.angle_gamma   90.00
#
_symmetry.space_group_name_H-M   'P 1'
#
loop_
_entity.id
_entity.type
_entity.pdbx_description
1 polymer ?
#
loop_
_entity_poly.entity_id
_entity_poly.type
_entity_poly.pdbx_seq_one_letter_code
_entity_poly.pdbx_strand_id
1 'polypeptide(L)'
;MTNANDHFGYSNGSERFFYNQPSRIFLTSGVKHLVDTCSAYWFIDVIISHQYKRQIKNHRFQVWELKRINENRFTIVATDGSHNRIAYQYILYSDFTYDLATLWLVNGTLMLPKEY
;
A
#
# COMPACT_ATOMS: atom_id res chain seq x y z
N MET A 1 -3.92 18.87 -0.29
CA MET A 1 -3.26 17.55 -0.20
C MET A 1 -3.53 16.81 -1.49
N THR A 2 -2.51 16.28 -2.16
CA THR A 2 -2.66 15.50 -3.41
C THR A 2 -2.70 14.01 -3.10
N ASN A 3 -3.57 13.26 -3.80
CA ASN A 3 -3.71 11.81 -3.60
C ASN A 3 -3.24 11.04 -4.82
N ALA A 4 -2.30 10.10 -4.63
CA ALA A 4 -1.79 9.25 -5.70
C ALA A 4 -2.92 8.46 -6.38
N ASN A 5 -3.94 8.03 -5.62
CA ASN A 5 -5.06 7.24 -6.13
C ASN A 5 -5.93 7.95 -7.19
N ASP A 6 -5.79 9.28 -7.33
CA ASP A 6 -6.47 10.04 -8.38
C ASP A 6 -5.77 9.91 -9.74
N HIS A 7 -4.46 9.63 -9.71
CA HIS A 7 -3.58 9.57 -10.89
C HIS A 7 -3.26 8.14 -11.35
N PHE A 8 -3.38 7.13 -10.47
CA PHE A 8 -3.12 5.72 -10.78
C PHE A 8 -4.40 4.87 -10.74
N GLY A 9 -4.38 3.68 -11.35
CA GLY A 9 -5.48 2.70 -11.31
C GLY A 9 -6.40 2.67 -12.54
N TYR A 10 -6.02 3.33 -13.65
CA TYR A 10 -6.74 3.25 -14.93
C TYR A 10 -6.27 2.10 -15.83
N SER A 11 -5.31 1.29 -15.37
CA SER A 11 -4.79 0.16 -16.13
C SER A 11 -5.80 -1.00 -16.09
N ASN A 12 -6.48 -1.23 -17.20
CA ASN A 12 -7.41 -2.36 -17.41
C ASN A 12 -6.71 -3.74 -17.44
N GLY A 13 -5.45 -3.83 -17.02
CA GLY A 13 -4.65 -5.05 -17.07
C GLY A 13 -4.80 -5.86 -15.79
N SER A 14 -5.43 -7.04 -15.90
CA SER A 14 -5.52 -8.09 -14.87
C SER A 14 -4.17 -8.71 -14.48
N GLU A 15 -3.07 -8.08 -14.86
CA GLU A 15 -1.71 -8.57 -14.68
C GLU A 15 -1.33 -8.52 -13.21
N ARG A 16 -0.83 -9.65 -12.72
CA ARG A 16 -0.34 -9.80 -11.35
C ARG A 16 1.16 -9.98 -11.38
N PHE A 17 1.87 -9.04 -10.77
CA PHE A 17 3.32 -9.11 -10.63
C PHE A 17 3.66 -9.76 -9.30
N PHE A 18 4.51 -10.78 -9.35
CA PHE A 18 5.03 -11.39 -8.13
C PHE A 18 6.14 -10.51 -7.57
N TYR A 19 5.96 -9.95 -6.37
CA TYR A 19 6.95 -9.04 -5.79
C TYR A 19 8.05 -9.78 -5.03
N ASN A 20 7.70 -10.72 -4.15
CA ASN A 20 8.71 -11.41 -3.34
C ASN A 20 8.30 -12.82 -2.89
N GLN A 21 9.26 -13.76 -2.94
CA GLN A 21 9.09 -15.19 -2.62
C GLN A 21 8.65 -15.48 -1.17
N PRO A 22 9.21 -14.83 -0.13
CA PRO A 22 8.86 -15.12 1.27
C PRO A 22 7.43 -14.70 1.64
N SER A 23 6.92 -13.62 1.05
CA SER A 23 5.61 -13.06 1.41
C SER A 23 4.48 -13.51 0.48
N ARG A 24 4.79 -14.05 -0.70
CA ARG A 24 3.84 -14.47 -1.74
C ARG A 24 2.77 -13.41 -2.04
N ILE A 25 3.17 -12.14 -2.07
CA ILE A 25 2.29 -11.02 -2.40
C ILE A 25 2.36 -10.72 -3.90
N PHE A 26 1.18 -10.56 -4.50
CA PHE A 26 0.99 -10.10 -5.87
C PHE A 26 0.69 -8.60 -5.89
N LEU A 27 1.16 -7.90 -6.90
CA LEU A 27 0.81 -6.49 -7.17
C LEU A 27 -0.05 -6.43 -8.43
N THR A 28 -1.10 -5.60 -8.43
CA THR A 28 -1.79 -5.23 -9.67
C THR A 28 -0.93 -4.32 -10.54
N SER A 29 -1.31 -4.19 -11.80
CA SER A 29 -0.69 -3.24 -12.74
C SER A 29 -0.72 -1.80 -12.23
N GLY A 30 -1.82 -1.36 -11.60
CA GLY A 30 -1.93 -0.02 -11.04
C GLY A 30 -0.98 0.23 -9.87
N VAL A 31 -0.84 -0.75 -8.96
CA VAL A 31 0.11 -0.66 -7.84
C VAL A 31 1.55 -0.68 -8.34
N LYS A 32 1.87 -1.57 -9.29
CA LYS A 32 3.19 -1.64 -9.92
C LYS A 32 3.57 -0.30 -10.55
N HIS A 33 2.67 0.27 -11.35
CA HIS A 33 2.86 1.58 -11.97
C HIS A 33 3.07 2.69 -10.93
N LEU A 34 2.26 2.73 -9.86
CA LEU A 34 2.43 3.71 -8.78
C LEU A 34 3.82 3.62 -8.14
N VAL A 35 4.27 2.42 -7.77
CA VAL A 35 5.57 2.29 -7.09
C VAL A 35 6.76 2.49 -8.00
N ASP A 36 6.63 2.18 -9.30
CA ASP A 36 7.65 2.49 -10.30
C ASP A 36 7.76 4.00 -10.52
N THR A 37 6.64 4.69 -10.75
CA THR A 37 6.62 6.13 -11.02
C THR A 37 7.04 6.95 -9.81
N CYS A 38 6.63 6.56 -8.60
CA CYS A 38 6.92 7.29 -7.37
C CYS A 38 8.13 6.74 -6.61
N SER A 39 8.84 5.74 -7.15
CA SER A 39 9.94 5.04 -6.45
C SER A 39 9.55 4.59 -5.02
N ALA A 40 8.30 4.13 -4.85
CA ALA A 40 7.66 3.92 -3.55
C ALA A 40 7.67 2.46 -3.10
N TYR A 41 8.65 1.67 -3.53
CA TYR A 41 8.79 0.25 -3.17
C TYR A 41 8.88 0.02 -1.65
N TRP A 42 9.47 0.98 -0.94
CA TRP A 42 9.52 0.98 0.52
C TRP A 42 8.13 0.89 1.17
N PHE A 43 7.08 1.39 0.52
CA PHE A 43 5.71 1.28 1.04
C PHE A 43 5.23 -0.18 1.00
N ILE A 44 5.54 -0.92 -0.06
CA ILE A 44 5.28 -2.36 -0.16
C ILE A 44 6.08 -3.12 0.91
N ASP A 45 7.34 -2.77 1.10
CA ASP A 45 8.21 -3.41 2.09
C ASP A 45 7.67 -3.21 3.52
N VAL A 46 7.16 -2.00 3.84
CA VAL A 46 6.47 -1.75 5.11
C VAL A 46 5.26 -2.66 5.27
N ILE A 47 4.40 -2.79 4.25
CA ILE A 47 3.22 -3.66 4.32
C ILE A 47 3.64 -5.12 4.54
N ILE A 48 4.64 -5.61 3.81
CA ILE A 48 5.18 -6.97 3.93
C ILE A 48 5.75 -7.21 5.33
N SER A 49 6.51 -6.27 5.86
CA SER A 49 7.10 -6.38 7.20
C SER A 49 6.03 -6.59 8.28
N HIS A 50 4.85 -5.98 8.11
CA HIS A 50 3.72 -6.17 9.01
C HIS A 50 3.02 -7.53 8.83
N GLN A 51 3.09 -8.16 7.66
CA GLN A 51 2.52 -9.49 7.44
C GLN A 51 3.25 -10.60 8.22
N TYR A 52 4.42 -10.34 8.81
CA TYR A 52 5.04 -11.29 9.75
C TYR A 52 4.29 -11.37 11.09
N LYS A 53 3.49 -10.35 11.43
CA LYS A 53 2.66 -10.34 12.64
C LYS A 53 1.34 -11.06 12.34
N ARG A 54 1.14 -12.24 12.92
CA ARG A 54 -0.08 -13.07 12.72
C ARG A 54 -1.38 -12.29 12.94
N GLN A 55 -1.39 -11.39 13.94
CA GLN A 55 -2.56 -10.55 14.24
C GLN A 55 -2.96 -9.64 13.08
N ILE A 56 -2.01 -9.21 12.23
CA ILE A 56 -2.29 -8.37 11.06
C ILE A 56 -2.61 -9.28 9.86
N LYS A 57 -1.75 -10.28 9.60
CA LYS A 57 -1.86 -11.21 8.46
C LYS A 57 -3.20 -11.95 8.41
N ASN A 58 -3.81 -12.24 9.56
CA ASN A 58 -5.07 -12.98 9.62
C ASN A 58 -6.27 -12.17 9.10
N HIS A 59 -6.15 -10.85 8.97
CA HIS A 59 -7.18 -10.03 8.33
C HIS A 59 -7.14 -10.24 6.80
N ARG A 60 -8.24 -10.78 6.26
CA ARG A 60 -8.38 -11.08 4.81
C ARG A 60 -8.42 -9.84 3.93
N PHE A 61 -8.89 -8.73 4.50
CA PHE A 61 -8.97 -7.42 3.88
C PHE A 61 -8.26 -6.42 4.77
N GLN A 62 -7.31 -5.69 4.20
CA GLN A 62 -6.53 -4.67 4.92
C GLN A 62 -6.44 -3.42 4.06
N VAL A 63 -6.74 -2.27 4.63
CA VAL A 63 -6.61 -0.95 3.99
C VAL A 63 -5.38 -0.26 4.56
N TRP A 64 -4.40 0.02 3.71
CA TRP A 64 -3.15 0.68 4.06
C TRP A 64 -3.15 2.11 3.55
N GLU A 65 -3.20 3.07 4.46
CA GLU A 65 -3.28 4.50 4.17
C GLU A 65 -1.95 5.16 4.52
N LEU A 66 -1.27 5.70 3.51
CA LEU A 66 -0.12 6.58 3.64
C LEU A 66 -0.59 8.03 3.67
N LYS A 67 -0.09 8.81 4.63
CA LYS A 67 -0.41 10.24 4.78
C LYS A 67 0.82 11.06 5.15
N ARG A 68 1.08 12.12 4.39
CA ARG A 68 2.12 13.12 4.70
C ARG A 68 1.69 13.93 5.92
N ILE A 69 2.61 14.07 6.86
CA ILE A 69 2.43 14.93 8.04
C ILE A 69 3.01 16.31 7.75
N ASN A 70 4.28 16.36 7.34
CA ASN A 70 4.98 17.59 7.00
C ASN A 70 6.21 17.25 6.15
N GLU A 71 6.47 18.06 5.12
CA GLU A 71 7.61 17.89 4.20
C GLU A 71 7.82 16.41 3.87
N ASN A 72 8.94 15.80 4.27
CA ASN A 72 9.29 14.42 3.92
C ASN A 72 8.84 13.38 4.94
N ARG A 73 7.98 13.74 5.90
CA ARG A 73 7.54 12.85 6.98
C ARG A 73 6.13 12.34 6.75
N PHE A 74 5.93 11.05 6.98
CA PHE A 74 4.67 10.38 6.71
C PHE A 74 4.24 9.47 7.85
N THR A 75 2.97 9.09 7.82
CA THR A 75 2.40 8.00 8.61
C THR A 75 1.72 7.01 7.72
N ILE A 76 1.86 5.74 8.08
CA ILE A 76 1.10 4.63 7.52
C ILE A 76 0.17 4.10 8.59
N VAL A 77 -1.11 3.97 8.24
CA VAL A 77 -2.14 3.36 9.08
C VAL A 77 -2.71 2.16 8.34
N ALA A 78 -2.89 1.04 9.03
CA ALA A 78 -3.62 -0.09 8.47
C ALA A 78 -4.93 -0.31 9.23
N THR A 79 -6.01 -0.59 8.50
CA THR A 79 -7.30 -0.99 9.07
C THR A 79 -7.80 -2.32 8.48
N ASP A 80 -8.72 -2.98 9.17
CA ASP A 80 -9.32 -4.27 8.76
C ASP A 80 -10.51 -4.14 7.79
N GLY A 81 -10.76 -2.94 7.24
CA GLY A 81 -11.94 -2.63 6.42
C GLY A 81 -13.19 -2.24 7.21
N SER A 82 -13.21 -2.43 8.53
CA SER A 82 -14.27 -1.95 9.44
C SER A 82 -13.82 -0.72 10.23
N HIS A 83 -12.82 0.01 9.73
CA HIS A 83 -12.16 1.15 10.38
C HIS A 83 -11.45 0.83 11.70
N ASN A 84 -11.28 -0.44 12.08
CA ASN A 84 -10.46 -0.78 13.24
C ASN A 84 -8.98 -0.71 12.86
N ARG A 85 -8.21 0.12 13.57
CA ARG A 85 -6.77 0.24 13.33
C ARG A 85 -6.02 -1.00 13.80
N ILE A 86 -5.35 -1.68 12.88
CA ILE A 86 -4.55 -2.89 13.12
C ILE A 86 -3.04 -2.64 13.06
N ALA A 87 -2.59 -1.55 12.41
CA ALA A 87 -1.20 -1.15 12.40
C ALA A 87 -1.02 0.37 12.32
N TYR A 88 0.14 0.83 12.78
CA TYR A 88 0.59 2.22 12.66
C TYR A 88 2.11 2.24 12.52
N GLN A 89 2.62 3.03 11.58
CA GLN A 89 4.05 3.25 11.41
C GLN A 89 4.31 4.71 11.04
N TYR A 90 5.28 5.32 11.73
CA TYR A 90 5.81 6.62 11.38
C TYR A 90 7.02 6.48 10.45
N ILE A 91 7.05 7.29 9.39
CA ILE A 91 8.12 7.34 8.40
C ILE A 91 8.87 8.65 8.58
N LEU A 92 10.14 8.53 8.99
CA LEU A 92 10.99 9.68 9.29
C LEU A 92 11.34 10.50 8.05
N TYR A 93 11.45 9.85 6.89
CA TYR A 93 11.83 10.47 5.64
C TYR A 93 11.33 9.67 4.43
N SER A 94 10.74 10.34 3.45
CA SER A 94 10.51 9.85 2.09
C SER A 94 10.36 11.04 1.13
N ASP A 95 10.83 10.85 -0.09
CA ASP A 95 10.68 11.73 -1.25
C ASP A 95 9.41 11.42 -2.07
N PHE A 96 8.49 10.61 -1.54
CA PHE A 96 7.24 10.27 -2.20
C PHE A 96 6.50 11.53 -2.67
N THR A 97 6.05 11.53 -3.91
CA THR A 97 5.58 12.74 -4.60
C THR A 97 4.25 13.28 -4.08
N TYR A 98 3.34 12.39 -3.66
CA TYR A 98 1.96 12.75 -3.27
C TYR A 98 1.81 12.87 -1.75
N ASP A 99 0.73 13.49 -1.28
CA ASP A 99 0.46 13.60 0.16
C ASP A 99 -0.26 12.37 0.72
N LEU A 100 -1.03 11.69 -0.13
CA LEU A 100 -1.85 10.54 0.25
C LEU A 100 -1.64 9.40 -0.74
N ALA A 101 -1.68 8.17 -0.24
CA ALA A 101 -1.84 6.98 -1.06
C ALA A 101 -2.58 5.90 -0.27
N THR A 102 -3.45 5.14 -0.91
CA THR A 102 -4.18 4.02 -0.30
C THR A 102 -3.97 2.77 -1.11
N LEU A 103 -3.55 1.69 -0.46
CA LEU A 103 -3.42 0.35 -1.05
C LEU A 103 -4.27 -0.64 -0.26
N TRP A 104 -4.93 -1.56 -0.96
CA TRP A 104 -5.68 -2.64 -0.35
C TRP A 104 -4.92 -3.94 -0.50
N LEU A 105 -4.72 -4.67 0.61
CA LEU A 105 -4.21 -6.03 0.59
C LEU A 105 -5.39 -6.98 0.77
N VAL A 106 -5.73 -7.71 -0.30
CA VAL A 106 -6.84 -8.66 -0.31
C VAL A 106 -6.36 -10.01 -0.81
N ASN A 107 -6.50 -11.04 0.03
CA ASN A 107 -6.11 -12.42 -0.30
C ASN A 107 -4.69 -12.54 -0.91
N GLY A 108 -3.72 -11.76 -0.39
CA GLY A 108 -2.34 -11.76 -0.88
C GLY A 108 -2.10 -10.94 -2.15
N THR A 109 -3.08 -10.17 -2.62
CA THR A 109 -2.92 -9.22 -3.73
C THR A 109 -3.00 -7.78 -3.20
N LEU A 110 -1.96 -6.99 -3.46
CA LEU A 110 -1.97 -5.54 -3.29
C LEU A 110 -2.55 -4.88 -4.54
N MET A 111 -3.54 -4.03 -4.32
CA MET A 111 -4.28 -3.34 -5.38
C MET A 111 -4.65 -1.92 -4.97
N LEU A 112 -4.95 -1.07 -5.97
CA LEU A 112 -5.58 0.22 -5.72
C LEU A 112 -7.09 0.04 -5.48
N PRO A 113 -7.75 0.92 -4.70
CA PRO A 113 -9.19 0.91 -4.47
C PRO A 113 -10.03 0.91 -5.76
N LYS A 114 -9.54 1.52 -6.84
CA LYS A 114 -10.22 1.57 -8.15
C LYS A 114 -10.10 0.25 -8.93
N GLU A 115 -9.25 -0.69 -8.49
CA GLU A 115 -9.01 -1.98 -9.15
C GLU A 115 -9.71 -3.17 -8.44
N TYR A 116 -10.45 -2.90 -7.36
CA TYR A 116 -11.25 -3.88 -6.61
C TYR A 116 -12.72 -3.83 -7.04
#